data_AF-A0A2E3IZK0-F1
#
_entry.id   AF-A0A2E3IZK0-F1
#
_cell.length_a   1.000
_cell.length_b   1.000
_cell.length_c   1.000
_cell.angle_alpha   90.00
_cell.angle_beta   90.00
_cell.angle_gamma   90.00
#
_symmetry.space_group_name_H-M   'P 1'
#
loop_
_entity.id
_entity.type
_entity.pdbx_description
1 polymer ?
#
loop_
_entity_poly.entity_id
_entity_poly.type
_entity_poly.pdbx_seq_one_letter_code
_entity_poly.pdbx_strand_id
1 'polypeptide(L)'
;MTLSTFASTSSALSSADSLAIASAIAQFEAEAKAERVLTQDKRKENRQQLVRKVLLNVGKAAGIVLLLLLVRWIILLIGKKVGDEKSYDNVVEGDSVAILLVGVPSQEAAAGIARTLVEERVAACANILNGTCLRFPAAEAVPEITMVIKAARRKLKTVVKRIRDLHQIPTPEIILYPIEYGLKPYLTWVLESTDSKPWWRRS
;
A
#
# COMPACT_ATOMS: atom_id res chain seq x y z
N MET A 1 -33.36 18.53 69.04
CA MET A 1 -33.79 19.03 70.36
C MET A 1 -34.63 20.27 70.12
N THR A 2 -35.81 20.26 70.72
CA THR A 2 -37.01 21.05 70.43
C THR A 2 -36.91 22.52 70.85
N LEU A 3 -37.52 23.38 70.03
CA LEU A 3 -37.73 24.82 70.20
C LEU A 3 -38.73 25.12 71.35
N SER A 4 -38.35 24.96 72.63
CA SER A 4 -39.28 25.29 73.74
C SER A 4 -38.68 26.01 74.95
N THR A 5 -37.45 26.52 74.87
CA THR A 5 -36.77 27.07 76.07
C THR A 5 -36.22 28.48 75.86
N PHE A 6 -37.01 29.38 75.27
CA PHE A 6 -36.69 30.81 75.19
C PHE A 6 -37.97 31.65 75.26
N ALA A 7 -38.68 31.58 76.38
CA ALA A 7 -39.83 32.45 76.61
C ALA A 7 -40.02 32.70 78.11
N SER A 8 -38.99 33.22 78.80
CA SER A 8 -39.12 33.71 80.18
C SER A 8 -37.95 34.61 80.57
N THR A 9 -37.83 35.77 79.92
CA THR A 9 -37.17 36.98 80.45
C THR A 9 -37.49 38.15 79.52
N SER A 10 -38.73 38.65 79.59
CA SER A 10 -39.07 39.98 79.04
C SER A 10 -39.37 40.88 80.22
N SER A 11 -38.31 41.49 80.75
CA SER A 11 -38.39 42.63 81.66
C SER A 11 -37.61 43.76 81.03
N ALA A 12 -38.34 44.71 80.46
CA ALA A 12 -37.92 46.06 80.07
C ALA A 12 -36.59 46.14 79.29
N LEU A 13 -36.61 45.74 78.02
CA LEU A 13 -35.70 46.35 77.05
C LEU A 13 -36.20 47.76 76.75
N SER A 14 -35.31 48.75 76.88
CA SER A 14 -35.57 50.10 76.39
C SER A 14 -35.88 50.06 74.90
N SER A 15 -36.70 50.99 74.41
CA SER A 15 -36.96 51.16 72.97
C SER A 15 -35.66 51.27 72.14
N ALA A 16 -34.56 51.73 72.75
CA ALA A 16 -33.23 51.78 72.16
C ALA A 16 -32.57 50.39 72.00
N ASP A 17 -32.75 49.47 72.95
CA ASP A 17 -32.13 48.13 72.93
C ASP A 17 -32.78 47.23 71.87
N SER A 18 -34.10 47.35 71.67
CA SER A 18 -34.82 46.63 70.62
C SER A 18 -34.40 47.07 69.22
N LEU A 19 -34.06 48.35 69.04
CA LEU A 19 -33.61 48.90 67.76
C LEU A 19 -32.18 48.45 67.44
N ALA A 20 -31.31 48.41 68.46
CA ALA A 20 -29.94 47.91 68.31
C ALA A 20 -29.90 46.42 67.92
N ILE A 21 -30.74 45.59 68.53
CA ILE A 21 -30.84 44.16 68.20
C ILE A 21 -31.37 43.95 66.77
N ALA A 22 -32.39 44.69 66.35
CA ALA A 22 -32.91 44.60 64.99
C ALA A 22 -31.86 44.99 63.93
N SER A 23 -31.07 46.04 64.20
CA SER A 23 -29.96 46.46 63.33
C SER A 23 -28.87 45.39 63.23
N ALA A 24 -28.51 44.75 64.35
CA ALA A 24 -27.50 43.70 64.38
C ALA A 24 -27.94 42.44 63.61
N ILE A 25 -29.21 42.05 63.73
CA ILE A 25 -29.78 40.92 62.97
C ILE A 25 -29.79 41.24 61.47
N ALA A 26 -30.24 42.44 61.08
CA ALA A 26 -30.24 42.85 59.68
C ALA A 26 -28.82 42.86 59.07
N GLN A 27 -27.82 43.28 59.84
CA GLN A 27 -26.42 43.26 59.40
C GLN A 27 -25.90 41.83 59.24
N PHE A 28 -26.19 40.93 60.18
CA PHE A 28 -25.80 39.52 60.08
C PHE A 28 -26.47 38.82 58.88
N GLU A 29 -27.75 39.09 58.63
CA GLU A 29 -28.46 38.57 57.47
C GLU A 29 -27.86 39.11 56.15
N ALA A 30 -27.46 40.38 56.12
CA ALA A 30 -26.80 40.98 54.96
C ALA A 30 -25.42 40.34 54.69
N GLU A 31 -24.62 40.11 55.73
CA GLU A 31 -23.31 39.44 55.63
C GLU A 31 -23.45 37.99 55.18
N ALA A 32 -24.39 37.23 55.77
CA ALA A 32 -24.68 35.85 55.37
C ALA A 32 -25.20 35.76 53.92
N LYS A 33 -25.98 36.74 53.46
CA LYS A 33 -26.44 36.83 52.07
C LYS A 33 -25.29 37.14 51.12
N ALA A 34 -24.39 38.05 51.50
CA ALA A 34 -23.20 38.39 50.71
C ALA A 34 -22.26 37.19 50.53
N GLU A 35 -22.01 36.41 51.59
CA GLU A 35 -21.18 35.20 51.51
C GLU A 35 -21.82 34.12 50.62
N ARG A 36 -23.14 33.95 50.68
CA ARG A 36 -23.88 33.03 49.79
C ARG A 36 -23.80 33.46 48.32
N VAL A 37 -23.87 34.75 48.03
CA VAL A 37 -23.71 35.27 46.66
C VAL A 37 -22.29 35.04 46.17
N LEU A 38 -21.28 35.36 46.98
CA LEU A 38 -19.87 35.20 46.60
C LEU A 38 -19.49 33.73 46.38
N THR A 39 -20.03 32.81 47.19
CA THR A 39 -19.86 31.37 46.98
C THR A 39 -20.59 30.85 45.74
N GLN A 40 -21.76 31.40 45.40
CA GLN A 40 -22.45 31.08 44.15
C GLN A 40 -21.70 31.59 42.91
N ASP A 41 -21.16 32.80 42.96
CA ASP A 41 -20.40 33.37 41.85
C ASP A 41 -19.09 32.62 41.62
N LYS A 42 -18.39 32.26 42.70
CA LYS A 42 -17.19 31.39 42.62
C LYS A 42 -17.50 30.02 42.03
N ARG A 43 -18.68 29.44 42.34
CA ARG A 43 -19.14 28.17 41.73
C ARG A 43 -19.46 28.33 40.24
N LYS A 44 -20.07 29.45 39.83
CA LYS A 44 -20.36 29.75 38.41
C LYS A 44 -19.07 29.93 37.62
N GLU A 45 -18.11 30.70 38.15
CA GLU A 45 -16.82 30.93 37.52
C GLU A 45 -16.03 29.61 37.34
N ASN A 46 -15.96 28.79 38.40
CA ASN A 46 -15.32 27.46 38.31
C ASN A 46 -15.98 26.56 37.26
N ARG A 47 -17.32 26.57 37.15
CA ARG A 47 -18.04 25.82 36.10
C ARG A 47 -17.70 26.35 34.70
N GLN A 48 -17.66 27.66 34.51
CA GLN A 48 -17.29 28.26 33.21
C GLN A 48 -15.84 27.92 32.82
N GLN A 49 -14.90 27.96 33.78
CA GLN A 49 -13.51 27.55 33.55
C GLN A 49 -13.42 26.07 33.18
N LEU A 50 -14.18 25.20 33.85
CA LEU A 50 -14.22 23.76 33.54
C LEU A 50 -14.75 23.52 32.12
N VAL A 51 -15.88 24.14 31.77
CA VAL A 51 -16.49 24.03 30.43
C VAL A 51 -15.52 24.50 29.35
N ARG A 52 -14.83 25.63 29.57
CA ARG A 52 -13.82 26.14 28.64
C ARG A 52 -12.64 25.16 28.45
N LYS A 53 -12.15 24.55 29.53
CA LYS A 53 -11.07 23.54 29.47
C LYS A 53 -11.51 22.29 28.70
N VAL A 54 -12.72 21.80 28.95
CA VAL A 54 -13.28 20.64 28.24
C VAL A 54 -13.43 20.94 26.75
N LEU A 55 -14.02 22.08 26.39
CA LEU A 55 -14.16 22.50 24.99
C LEU A 55 -12.81 22.60 24.26
N LEU A 56 -11.80 23.18 24.91
CA LEU A 56 -10.46 23.29 24.34
C LEU A 56 -9.83 21.90 24.09
N ASN A 57 -9.98 20.97 25.04
CA ASN A 57 -9.43 19.62 24.91
C ASN A 57 -10.15 18.80 23.85
N VAL A 58 -11.48 18.92 23.75
CA VAL A 58 -12.27 18.28 22.68
C VAL A 58 -11.86 18.84 21.31
N GLY A 59 -11.67 20.15 21.19
CA GLY A 59 -11.17 20.77 19.96
C GLY A 59 -9.80 20.27 19.54
N LYS A 60 -8.85 20.13 20.48
CA LYS A 60 -7.53 19.55 20.22
C LYS A 60 -7.62 18.08 19.75
N ALA A 61 -8.45 17.28 20.42
CA ALA A 61 -8.65 15.88 20.05
C ALA A 61 -9.27 15.75 18.64
N ALA A 62 -10.29 16.55 18.33
CA ALA A 62 -10.90 16.59 17.00
C ALA A 62 -9.90 17.02 15.93
N GLY A 63 -9.04 18.01 16.22
CA GLY A 63 -7.97 18.43 15.32
C GLY A 63 -6.95 17.33 15.05
N ILE A 64 -6.56 16.55 16.06
CA ILE A 64 -5.66 15.39 15.90
C ILE A 64 -6.32 14.33 15.02
N VAL A 65 -7.59 13.99 15.27
CA VAL A 65 -8.32 13.01 14.46
C VAL A 65 -8.41 13.48 13.01
N LEU A 66 -8.75 14.75 12.77
CA LEU A 66 -8.81 15.33 11.42
C LEU A 66 -7.44 15.29 10.73
N LEU A 67 -6.36 15.60 11.45
CA LEU A 67 -4.99 15.50 10.94
C LEU A 67 -4.63 14.05 10.58
N LEU A 68 -4.96 13.08 11.42
CA LEU A 68 -4.73 11.66 11.15
C LEU A 68 -5.53 11.19 9.93
N LEU A 69 -6.78 11.64 9.77
CA LEU A 69 -7.60 11.34 8.59
C LEU A 69 -7.03 11.99 7.32
N LEU A 70 -6.51 13.21 7.40
CA LEU A 70 -5.84 13.87 6.27
C LEU A 70 -4.53 13.19 5.90
N VAL A 71 -3.70 12.82 6.87
CA VAL A 71 -2.46 12.06 6.66
C VAL A 71 -2.78 10.70 6.03
N ARG A 72 -3.78 9.98 6.55
CA ARG A 72 -4.30 8.73 5.97
C ARG A 72 -4.75 8.94 4.51
N TRP A 73 -5.47 10.01 4.22
CA TRP A 73 -5.93 10.34 2.87
C TRP A 73 -4.75 10.66 1.93
N ILE A 74 -3.77 11.44 2.37
CA ILE A 74 -2.54 11.74 1.60
C ILE A 74 -1.74 10.45 1.34
N ILE A 75 -1.59 9.58 2.34
CA ILE A 75 -0.96 8.27 2.18
C ILE A 75 -1.71 7.42 1.16
N LEU A 76 -3.05 7.48 1.10
CA LEU A 76 -3.83 6.75 0.09
C LEU A 76 -3.71 7.38 -1.31
N LEU A 77 -3.57 8.70 -1.41
CA LEU A 77 -3.33 9.40 -2.68
C LEU A 77 -1.94 9.10 -3.25
N ILE A 78 -0.91 9.05 -2.40
CA ILE A 78 0.47 8.70 -2.80
C ILE A 78 0.62 7.18 -2.97
N GLY A 79 -0.01 6.41 -2.06
CA GLY A 79 0.08 4.95 -1.98
C GLY A 79 -0.60 4.19 -3.11
N LYS A 80 -1.42 4.85 -3.95
CA LYS A 80 -1.86 4.28 -5.23
C LYS A 80 -0.72 4.13 -6.26
N LYS A 81 0.50 4.57 -5.94
CA LYS A 81 1.69 4.46 -6.79
C LYS A 81 2.94 3.90 -6.09
N VAL A 82 2.78 3.18 -4.98
CA VAL A 82 3.82 2.28 -4.47
C VAL A 82 3.41 0.87 -4.88
N GLY A 83 3.77 0.52 -6.11
CA GLY A 83 3.52 -0.81 -6.65
C GLY A 83 4.32 -1.84 -5.87
N ASP A 84 3.59 -2.73 -5.21
CA ASP A 84 3.80 -4.18 -5.19
C ASP A 84 5.26 -4.61 -5.42
N GLU A 85 6.12 -4.39 -4.43
CA GLU A 85 7.51 -4.79 -4.51
C GLU A 85 7.67 -6.17 -3.84
N LYS A 86 7.63 -7.21 -4.67
CA LYS A 86 7.92 -8.64 -4.40
C LYS A 86 6.75 -9.46 -3.85
N SER A 87 5.67 -9.55 -4.61
CA SER A 87 4.68 -10.62 -4.44
C SER A 87 4.94 -11.76 -5.43
N TYR A 88 5.36 -12.93 -4.91
CA TYR A 88 5.27 -14.20 -5.63
C TYR A 88 3.79 -14.64 -5.84
N ASP A 89 2.81 -13.87 -5.34
CA ASP A 89 1.37 -14.14 -5.48
C ASP A 89 0.84 -13.80 -6.89
N ASN A 90 1.66 -13.17 -7.75
CA ASN A 90 1.32 -12.81 -9.13
C ASN A 90 1.74 -13.87 -10.18
N VAL A 91 1.90 -15.13 -9.78
CA VAL A 91 2.13 -16.25 -10.69
C VAL A 91 0.79 -16.68 -11.31
N VAL A 92 0.75 -16.79 -12.63
CA VAL A 92 -0.43 -17.18 -13.42
C VAL A 92 -0.10 -18.32 -14.36
N GLU A 93 -1.13 -18.95 -14.92
CA GLU A 93 -0.97 -19.97 -15.96
C GLU A 93 -0.22 -19.40 -17.18
N GLY A 94 0.72 -20.19 -17.71
CA GLY A 94 1.67 -19.80 -18.75
C GLY A 94 1.40 -20.39 -20.13
N ASP A 95 0.23 -20.99 -20.36
CA ASP A 95 -0.14 -21.74 -21.57
C ASP A 95 0.02 -20.95 -22.88
N SER A 96 -0.07 -19.61 -22.82
CA SER A 96 0.10 -18.69 -23.94
C SER A 96 1.56 -18.46 -24.38
N VAL A 97 2.55 -18.94 -23.61
CA VAL A 97 3.99 -18.82 -23.87
C VAL A 97 4.64 -20.21 -23.89
N ALA A 98 5.71 -20.38 -24.66
CA ALA A 98 6.50 -21.60 -24.64
C ALA A 98 7.99 -21.31 -24.74
N ILE A 99 8.77 -22.29 -24.30
CA ILE A 99 10.22 -22.33 -24.46
C ILE A 99 10.54 -23.20 -25.68
N LEU A 100 11.49 -22.76 -26.51
CA LEU A 100 12.14 -23.61 -27.50
C LEU A 100 13.59 -23.81 -27.10
N LEU A 101 14.03 -25.07 -27.09
CA LEU A 101 15.41 -25.49 -26.95
C LEU A 101 15.95 -25.79 -28.34
N VAL A 102 17.06 -25.15 -28.71
CA VAL A 102 17.62 -25.26 -30.06
C VAL A 102 19.13 -25.45 -29.99
N GLY A 103 19.63 -26.56 -30.53
CA GLY A 103 21.05 -26.82 -30.70
C GLY A 103 21.59 -26.11 -31.94
N VAL A 104 22.71 -25.40 -31.80
CA VAL A 104 23.38 -24.66 -32.88
C VAL A 104 24.90 -24.88 -32.86
N PRO A 105 25.59 -24.85 -34.01
CA PRO A 105 26.97 -25.33 -34.12
C PRO A 105 28.03 -24.36 -33.60
N SER A 106 27.71 -23.07 -33.41
CA SER A 106 28.67 -22.08 -32.93
C SER A 106 28.00 -20.91 -32.22
N GLN A 107 28.80 -20.17 -31.45
CA GLN A 107 28.34 -19.00 -30.70
C GLN A 107 27.89 -17.88 -31.63
N GLU A 108 28.58 -17.69 -32.75
CA GLU A 108 28.28 -16.69 -33.77
C GLU A 108 26.96 -17.00 -34.46
N ALA A 109 26.73 -18.27 -34.81
CA ALA A 109 25.46 -18.72 -35.37
C ALA A 109 24.31 -18.51 -34.37
N ALA A 110 24.52 -18.87 -33.10
CA ALA A 110 23.54 -18.64 -32.04
C ALA A 110 23.17 -17.16 -31.88
N ALA A 111 24.19 -16.29 -31.84
CA ALA A 111 24.01 -14.85 -31.71
C ALA A 111 23.29 -14.24 -32.91
N GLY A 112 23.63 -14.67 -34.13
CA GLY A 112 22.97 -14.23 -35.36
C GLY A 112 21.50 -14.63 -35.43
N ILE A 113 21.19 -15.90 -35.09
CA ILE A 113 19.81 -16.39 -35.03
C ILE A 113 19.04 -15.65 -33.92
N ALA A 114 19.58 -15.58 -32.70
CA ALA A 114 18.93 -14.92 -31.57
C ALA A 114 18.58 -13.47 -31.88
N ARG A 115 19.54 -12.71 -32.43
CA ARG A 115 19.35 -11.32 -32.84
C ARG A 115 18.22 -11.20 -33.86
N THR A 116 18.26 -12.00 -34.91
CA THR A 116 17.24 -11.97 -35.97
C THR A 116 15.85 -12.26 -35.41
N LEU A 117 15.71 -13.30 -34.56
CA LEU A 117 14.42 -13.67 -33.99
C LEU A 117 13.81 -12.57 -33.10
N VAL A 118 14.65 -11.87 -32.32
CA VAL A 118 14.22 -10.79 -31.43
C VAL A 118 13.92 -9.51 -32.23
N GLU A 119 14.78 -9.13 -33.17
CA GLU A 119 14.58 -7.95 -34.04
C GLU A 119 13.33 -8.08 -34.92
N GLU A 120 13.05 -9.28 -35.43
CA GLU A 120 11.84 -9.60 -36.18
C GLU A 120 10.61 -9.80 -35.28
N ARG A 121 10.77 -9.74 -33.95
CA ARG A 121 9.72 -9.95 -32.93
C ARG A 121 8.99 -11.28 -33.08
N VAL A 122 9.69 -12.31 -33.56
CA VAL A 122 9.16 -13.68 -33.58
C VAL A 122 9.42 -14.40 -32.26
N ALA A 123 10.45 -13.98 -31.52
CA ALA A 123 10.70 -14.36 -30.13
C ALA A 123 10.91 -13.11 -29.25
N ALA A 124 10.59 -13.21 -27.96
CA ALA A 124 10.79 -12.11 -27.02
C ALA A 124 12.23 -12.03 -26.53
N CYS A 125 12.84 -13.19 -26.26
CA CYS A 125 14.25 -13.30 -25.91
C CYS A 125 14.81 -14.69 -26.22
N ALA A 126 16.14 -14.77 -26.26
CA ALA A 126 16.88 -16.00 -26.40
C ALA A 126 18.11 -15.96 -25.48
N ASN A 127 18.27 -16.98 -24.63
CA ASN A 127 19.50 -17.17 -23.87
C ASN A 127 20.41 -18.10 -24.68
N ILE A 128 21.71 -17.83 -24.67
CA ILE A 128 22.71 -18.63 -25.37
C ILE A 128 23.59 -19.30 -24.30
N LEU A 129 23.59 -20.63 -24.29
CA LEU A 129 24.29 -21.45 -23.30
C LEU A 129 25.37 -22.27 -24.00
N ASN A 130 26.61 -22.14 -23.54
CA ASN A 130 27.71 -22.97 -24.03
C ASN A 130 27.68 -24.32 -23.32
N GLY A 131 27.88 -25.40 -24.07
CA GLY A 131 27.95 -26.74 -23.52
C GLY A 131 28.80 -27.67 -24.36
N THR A 132 28.83 -28.91 -23.90
CA THR A 132 29.45 -30.04 -24.58
C THR A 132 28.40 -31.13 -24.71
N CYS A 133 28.24 -31.67 -25.91
CA CYS A 133 27.31 -32.74 -26.19
C CYS A 133 28.08 -34.01 -26.58
N LEU A 134 27.69 -35.14 -25.99
CA LEU A 134 28.20 -36.46 -26.32
C LEU A 134 27.13 -37.15 -27.16
N ARG A 135 27.44 -37.46 -28.43
CA ARG A 135 26.47 -38.02 -29.36
C ARG A 135 26.75 -39.48 -29.66
N PHE A 136 25.70 -40.30 -29.67
CA PHE A 136 25.77 -41.66 -30.20
C PHE A 136 26.08 -41.63 -31.71
N PRO A 137 26.89 -42.57 -32.26
CA PRO A 137 27.47 -43.76 -31.61
C PRO A 137 28.84 -43.57 -30.96
N ALA A 138 29.57 -42.51 -31.32
CA ALA A 138 30.97 -42.37 -30.91
C ALA A 138 31.14 -41.86 -29.46
N ALA A 139 30.09 -41.26 -28.88
CA ALA A 139 30.14 -40.56 -27.60
C ALA A 139 31.31 -39.56 -27.53
N GLU A 140 31.65 -38.94 -28.67
CA GLU A 140 32.67 -37.91 -28.74
C GLU A 140 32.10 -36.58 -28.24
N ALA A 141 32.91 -35.88 -27.44
CA ALA A 141 32.57 -34.57 -26.92
C ALA A 141 32.65 -33.54 -28.04
N VAL A 142 31.49 -33.04 -28.48
CA VAL A 142 31.39 -31.99 -29.49
C VAL A 142 30.96 -30.69 -28.80
N PRO A 143 31.66 -29.58 -29.02
CA PRO A 143 31.19 -28.27 -28.59
C PRO A 143 29.80 -28.00 -29.16
N GLU A 144 28.85 -27.67 -28.31
CA GLU A 144 27.48 -27.40 -28.72
C GLU A 144 26.93 -26.19 -28.00
N ILE A 145 26.24 -25.33 -28.74
CA ILE A 145 25.56 -24.17 -28.18
C ILE A 145 24.07 -24.49 -28.11
N THR A 146 23.48 -24.33 -26.93
CA THR A 146 22.04 -24.48 -26.72
C THR A 146 21.40 -23.10 -26.57
N MET A 147 20.41 -22.81 -27.41
CA MET A 147 19.59 -21.62 -27.31
C MET A 147 18.30 -21.95 -26.55
N VAL A 148 17.96 -21.11 -25.55
CA VAL A 148 16.69 -21.19 -24.81
C VAL A 148 15.83 -19.97 -25.15
N ILE A 149 14.91 -20.16 -26.09
CA ILE A 149 14.12 -19.10 -26.73
C ILE A 149 12.73 -19.05 -26.08
N LYS A 150 12.24 -17.84 -25.77
CA LYS A 150 10.90 -17.64 -25.21
C LYS A 150 10.05 -16.86 -26.20
N ALA A 151 8.89 -17.40 -26.54
CA ALA A 151 7.99 -16.80 -27.52
C ALA A 151 6.52 -17.10 -27.21
N ALA A 152 5.62 -16.27 -27.74
CA ALA A 152 4.20 -16.58 -27.69
C ALA A 152 3.89 -17.91 -28.41
N ARG A 153 3.04 -18.74 -27.80
CA ARG A 153 2.66 -20.06 -28.33
C ARG A 153 2.08 -19.97 -29.74
N ARG A 154 1.32 -18.92 -30.04
CA ARG A 154 0.78 -18.64 -31.39
C ARG A 154 1.84 -18.41 -32.47
N LYS A 155 3.08 -18.08 -32.11
CA LYS A 155 4.20 -17.78 -33.03
C LYS A 155 5.14 -18.96 -33.27
N LEU A 156 4.96 -20.08 -32.58
CA LEU A 156 5.93 -21.18 -32.60
C LEU A 156 6.23 -21.71 -34.01
N LYS A 157 5.21 -21.87 -34.86
CA LYS A 157 5.42 -22.27 -36.26
C LYS A 157 6.29 -21.26 -37.02
N THR A 158 6.10 -19.97 -36.80
CA THR A 158 6.90 -18.90 -37.40
C THR A 158 8.34 -18.92 -36.88
N VAL A 159 8.54 -19.11 -35.58
CA VAL A 159 9.87 -19.24 -34.97
C VAL A 159 10.62 -20.43 -35.54
N VAL A 160 10.00 -21.62 -35.55
CA VAL A 160 10.60 -22.84 -36.09
C VAL A 160 10.98 -22.67 -37.56
N LYS A 161 10.08 -22.10 -38.38
CA LYS A 161 10.38 -21.80 -39.78
C LYS A 161 11.58 -20.86 -39.89
N ARG A 162 11.60 -19.78 -39.12
CA ARG A 162 12.66 -18.77 -39.22
C ARG A 162 14.01 -19.32 -38.79
N ILE A 163 14.04 -20.15 -37.74
CA ILE A 163 15.25 -20.86 -37.33
C ILE A 163 15.74 -21.76 -38.45
N ARG A 164 14.86 -22.56 -39.06
CA ARG A 164 15.24 -23.42 -40.20
C ARG A 164 15.77 -22.63 -41.40
N ASP A 165 15.20 -21.47 -41.69
CA ASP A 165 15.67 -20.59 -42.78
C ASP A 165 17.07 -20.01 -42.49
N LEU A 166 17.48 -19.92 -41.22
CA LEU A 166 18.77 -19.38 -40.78
C LEU A 166 19.79 -20.47 -40.42
N HIS A 167 19.34 -21.70 -40.19
CA HIS A 167 20.17 -22.80 -39.71
C HIS A 167 20.87 -23.50 -40.88
N GLN A 168 22.16 -23.79 -40.73
CA GLN A 168 22.98 -24.37 -41.80
C GLN A 168 22.70 -25.87 -42.01
N ILE A 169 22.32 -26.58 -40.95
CA ILE A 169 22.03 -28.02 -40.99
C ILE A 169 20.54 -28.23 -41.33
N PRO A 170 20.19 -29.17 -42.24
CA PRO A 170 18.81 -29.41 -42.68
C PRO A 170 17.82 -29.78 -41.57
N THR A 171 18.30 -30.50 -40.56
CA THR A 171 17.51 -30.98 -39.42
C THR A 171 18.13 -30.50 -38.12
N PRO A 172 17.90 -29.24 -37.71
CA PRO A 172 18.34 -28.76 -36.40
C PRO A 172 17.58 -29.45 -35.27
N GLU A 173 18.22 -29.58 -34.11
CA GLU A 173 17.52 -29.91 -32.87
C GLU A 173 16.62 -28.74 -32.49
N ILE A 174 15.30 -28.96 -32.45
CA ILE A 174 14.32 -27.97 -31.99
C ILE A 174 13.27 -28.70 -31.16
N ILE A 175 13.25 -28.45 -29.85
CA ILE A 175 12.31 -29.05 -28.90
C ILE A 175 11.49 -27.95 -28.24
N LEU A 176 10.19 -28.16 -28.10
CA LEU A 176 9.28 -27.19 -27.51
C LEU A 176 8.83 -27.67 -26.13
N TYR A 177 8.90 -26.78 -25.14
CA TYR A 177 8.51 -27.07 -23.76
C TYR A 177 7.41 -26.10 -23.31
N PRO A 178 6.27 -26.60 -22.81
CA PRO A 178 5.19 -25.76 -22.30
C PRO A 178 5.60 -25.05 -21.00
N ILE A 179 5.10 -23.83 -20.78
CA ILE A 179 5.21 -23.17 -19.48
C ILE A 179 3.89 -23.38 -18.75
N GLU A 180 3.92 -24.09 -17.62
CA GLU A 180 2.71 -24.29 -16.80
C GLU A 180 2.35 -23.01 -16.05
N TYR A 181 3.34 -22.37 -15.42
CA TYR A 181 3.15 -21.15 -14.63
C TYR A 181 4.30 -20.18 -14.82
N GLY A 182 4.02 -18.88 -14.69
CA GLY A 182 5.04 -17.85 -14.71
C GLY A 182 4.55 -16.55 -14.08
N LEU A 183 5.49 -15.65 -13.79
CA LEU A 183 5.16 -14.33 -13.27
C LEU A 183 4.37 -13.54 -14.32
N LYS A 184 3.16 -13.09 -13.98
CA LYS A 184 2.24 -12.42 -14.92
C LYS A 184 2.90 -11.26 -15.67
N PRO A 185 3.57 -10.29 -15.01
CA PRO A 185 4.32 -9.24 -15.72
C PRO A 185 5.30 -9.74 -16.79
N TYR A 186 6.02 -10.83 -16.51
CA TYR A 186 6.99 -11.41 -17.44
C TYR A 186 6.30 -12.07 -18.64
N LEU A 187 5.26 -12.87 -18.38
CA LEU A 187 4.49 -13.52 -19.45
C LEU A 187 3.82 -12.49 -20.36
N THR A 188 3.22 -11.44 -19.78
CA THR A 188 2.66 -10.31 -20.54
C THR A 188 3.71 -9.67 -21.43
N TRP A 189 4.89 -9.36 -20.89
CA TRP A 189 5.99 -8.79 -21.67
C TRP A 189 6.41 -9.68 -22.84
N VAL A 190 6.46 -11.00 -22.67
CA VAL A 190 6.76 -11.94 -23.77
C VAL A 190 5.72 -11.85 -24.89
N LEU A 191 4.44 -11.80 -24.54
CA LEU A 191 3.35 -11.69 -25.51
C LEU A 191 3.42 -10.36 -26.26
N GLU A 192 3.56 -9.24 -25.55
CA GLU A 192 3.66 -7.89 -26.14
C GLU A 192 4.90 -7.74 -27.04
N SER A 193 6.03 -8.33 -26.63
CA SER A 193 7.28 -8.30 -27.39
C SER A 193 7.17 -9.05 -28.71
N THR A 194 6.23 -10.01 -28.80
CA THR A 194 5.99 -10.83 -30.00
C THR A 194 4.72 -10.47 -30.76
N ASP A 195 4.00 -9.43 -30.33
CA ASP A 195 2.80 -8.93 -31.00
C ASP A 195 3.06 -7.71 -31.89
N SER A 196 2.65 -7.87 -33.16
CA SER A 196 2.67 -6.89 -34.25
C SER A 196 4.05 -6.36 -34.68
N LYS A 197 4.15 -5.99 -35.97
CA LYS A 197 5.34 -5.29 -36.49
C LYS A 197 5.48 -3.95 -35.74
N PRO A 198 6.72 -3.55 -35.39
CA PRO A 198 6.94 -2.20 -34.89
C PRO A 198 6.34 -1.15 -35.82
N TRP A 199 5.92 0.00 -35.28
CA TRP A 199 5.29 1.04 -36.08
C TRP A 199 6.17 1.49 -37.27
N TRP A 200 7.49 1.38 -37.17
CA TRP A 200 8.46 1.68 -38.24
C TRP A 200 8.62 0.60 -39.33
N ARG A 201 7.95 -0.55 -39.23
CA ARG A 201 7.92 -1.63 -40.25
C ARG A 201 6.51 -1.96 -40.75
N ARG A 202 5.51 -1.10 -40.49
CA ARG A 202 4.17 -1.24 -41.09
C ARG A 202 4.24 -0.71 -42.53
N SER A 203 4.44 -1.63 -43.48
CA SER A 203 4.25 -1.44 -44.92
C SER A 203 2.86 -1.89 -45.30
#